data_AF-A0A7S2PME3-F1
#
_entry.id   AF-A0A7S2PME3-F1
#
_cell.length_a   1.000
_cell.length_b   1.000
_cell.length_c   1.000
_cell.angle_alpha   90.00
_cell.angle_beta   90.00
_cell.angle_gamma   90.00
#
_symmetry.space_group_name_H-M   'P 1'
#
loop_
_entity.id
_entity.type
_entity.pdbx_description
1 polymer ?
#
loop_
_entity_poly.entity_id
_entity_poly.type
_entity_poly.pdbx_seq_one_letter_code
_entity_poly.pdbx_strand_id
1 'polypeptide(L)'
;AALRGNTDVVQYLLYEAGSEAYRVSDSEGKTPLDLAVKKKQKGTILILESYAKTIYANSSASNRVFSFFKQMCSFREWKMWMVGGGTGDVGNGSNSRLPFLLNVSSMSLAGTLFPLRYFLAENYAMMVDHSGILMYTFVVYCIMWVLFYFTYTTNPGILEVEDENQSKNRLFSRQRSQHRKTSTTKLLSQLTLDLQKQYETAVENMGKDIGEGGAVMTPPLCHSCHIVKPLRSKHCRVMRKCVLMFDHFCPFVGNCVGLFNYPYFYGYCVFFVLADIGLMMSCWLFMKKVGFDWFTLIVTIYCGLYIIPSGFMVIYHTQLIRTNMTTNEMENRGRYAHFRDNYGKFYNPFDRGCFTNWIERLFPSMSAYEMSRNNRTDEGLGLLTDNEYDNMV
;
A
#
# COMPACT_ATOMS: atom_id res chain seq x y z
N ALA A 1 28.37 2.20 3.67
CA ALA A 1 27.14 1.67 4.30
C ALA A 1 27.18 0.16 4.51
N ALA A 2 27.49 -0.62 3.47
CA ALA A 2 27.47 -2.09 3.54
C ALA A 2 28.38 -2.70 4.62
N LEU A 3 29.60 -2.18 4.76
CA LEU A 3 30.56 -2.60 5.79
C LEU A 3 30.05 -2.37 7.23
N ARG A 4 29.23 -1.34 7.44
CA ARG A 4 28.64 -0.98 8.76
C ARG A 4 27.30 -1.68 9.03
N GLY A 5 26.77 -2.45 8.08
CA GLY A 5 25.50 -3.17 8.25
C GLY A 5 24.24 -2.31 8.20
N ASN A 6 24.34 -1.04 7.78
CA ASN A 6 23.19 -0.14 7.73
C ASN A 6 22.33 -0.44 6.49
N THR A 7 21.30 -1.27 6.69
CA THR A 7 20.40 -1.78 5.65
C THR A 7 19.63 -0.68 4.92
N ASP A 8 19.14 0.31 5.65
CA ASP A 8 18.31 1.39 5.10
C ASP A 8 19.15 2.30 4.17
N VAL A 9 20.38 2.63 4.60
CA VAL A 9 21.30 3.45 3.78
C VAL A 9 21.76 2.68 2.55
N VAL A 10 22.03 1.38 2.66
CA VAL A 10 22.37 0.53 1.50
C VAL A 10 21.24 0.52 0.48
N GLN A 11 19.99 0.34 0.92
CA GLN A 11 18.83 0.35 0.02
C GLN A 11 18.60 1.71 -0.64
N TYR A 12 18.81 2.80 0.11
CA TYR A 12 18.71 4.15 -0.43
C TYR A 12 19.71 4.34 -1.58
N LEU A 13 21.00 4.04 -1.33
CA LEU A 13 22.08 4.21 -2.30
C LEU A 13 21.92 3.34 -3.55
N LEU A 14 21.51 2.08 -3.39
CA LEU A 14 21.26 1.17 -4.52
C LEU A 14 20.19 1.70 -5.47
N TYR A 15 19.17 2.38 -4.93
CA TYR A 15 18.13 2.99 -5.76
C TYR A 15 18.59 4.30 -6.40
N GLU A 16 19.24 5.17 -5.64
CA GLU A 16 19.64 6.50 -6.12
C GLU A 16 20.72 6.39 -7.21
N ALA A 17 21.72 5.53 -7.00
CA ALA A 17 22.82 5.34 -7.94
C ALA A 17 22.58 4.19 -8.95
N GLY A 18 21.41 3.55 -8.93
CA GLY A 18 20.99 2.55 -9.93
C GLY A 18 21.76 1.23 -9.91
N SER A 19 21.74 0.49 -11.03
CA SER A 19 22.35 -0.84 -11.15
C SER A 19 23.87 -0.84 -10.97
N GLU A 20 24.51 0.30 -11.18
CA GLU A 20 25.97 0.45 -11.14
C GLU A 20 26.50 0.49 -9.71
N ALA A 21 25.74 1.05 -8.77
CA ALA A 21 26.11 1.17 -7.35
C ALA A 21 26.47 -0.17 -6.68
N TYR A 22 25.84 -1.25 -7.14
CA TYR A 22 26.09 -2.60 -6.67
C TYR A 22 27.45 -3.17 -7.14
N ARG A 23 27.94 -2.70 -8.30
CA ARG A 23 29.13 -3.24 -8.98
C ARG A 23 30.39 -2.42 -8.75
N VAL A 24 30.28 -1.26 -8.09
CA VAL A 24 31.43 -0.40 -7.82
C VAL A 24 32.39 -1.10 -6.87
N SER A 25 33.64 -1.25 -7.28
CA SER A 25 34.71 -1.80 -6.45
C SER A 25 35.59 -0.70 -5.85
N ASP A 26 36.15 -0.95 -4.66
CA ASP A 26 37.21 -0.11 -4.10
C ASP A 26 38.55 -0.32 -4.82
N SER A 27 39.60 0.39 -4.37
CA SER A 27 40.96 0.26 -4.90
C SER A 27 41.56 -1.15 -4.76
N GLU A 28 40.98 -1.99 -3.91
CA GLU A 28 41.36 -3.40 -3.73
C GLU A 28 40.45 -4.36 -4.54
N GLY A 29 39.57 -3.83 -5.39
CA GLY A 29 38.65 -4.62 -6.21
C GLY A 29 37.40 -5.12 -5.47
N LYS A 30 37.17 -4.73 -4.20
CA LYS A 30 36.08 -5.27 -3.38
C LYS A 30 34.77 -4.53 -3.60
N THR A 31 33.72 -5.29 -3.88
CA THR A 31 32.35 -4.78 -4.05
C THR A 31 31.67 -4.53 -2.69
N PRO A 32 30.53 -3.81 -2.64
CA PRO A 32 29.77 -3.64 -1.41
C PRO A 32 29.34 -4.97 -0.79
N LEU A 33 29.11 -6.01 -1.61
CA LEU A 33 28.77 -7.35 -1.14
C LEU A 33 29.97 -8.00 -0.45
N ASP A 34 31.17 -7.90 -1.04
CA ASP A 34 32.40 -8.44 -0.44
C ASP A 34 32.69 -7.79 0.92
N LEU A 35 32.47 -6.48 1.02
CA LEU A 35 32.61 -5.73 2.27
C LEU A 35 31.59 -6.18 3.33
N ALA A 36 30.34 -6.47 2.93
CA ALA A 36 29.30 -6.97 3.83
C ALA A 36 29.59 -8.41 4.31
N VAL A 37 30.06 -9.27 3.41
CA VAL A 37 30.46 -10.66 3.70
C VAL A 37 31.65 -10.68 4.66
N LYS A 38 32.68 -9.86 4.39
CA LYS A 38 33.88 -9.72 5.25
C LYS A 38 33.51 -9.39 6.70
N LYS A 39 32.49 -8.56 6.92
CA LYS A 39 32.01 -8.18 8.25
C LYS A 39 30.80 -8.99 8.74
N LYS A 40 30.40 -10.05 8.04
CA LYS A 40 29.27 -10.94 8.39
C LYS A 40 27.94 -10.18 8.59
N GLN A 41 27.70 -9.12 7.82
CA GLN A 41 26.51 -8.26 7.94
C GLN A 41 25.29 -8.90 7.26
N LYS A 42 24.65 -9.87 7.93
CA LYS A 42 23.59 -10.73 7.35
C LYS A 42 22.47 -9.96 6.64
N GLY A 43 21.91 -8.93 7.27
CA GLY A 43 20.82 -8.14 6.66
C GLY A 43 21.25 -7.40 5.39
N THR A 44 22.47 -6.87 5.39
CA THR A 44 23.05 -6.19 4.22
C THR A 44 23.39 -7.18 3.10
N ILE A 45 23.94 -8.35 3.44
CA ILE A 45 24.21 -9.43 2.47
C ILE A 45 22.91 -9.80 1.74
N LEU A 46 21.82 -10.03 2.49
CA LEU A 46 20.52 -10.38 1.91
C LEU A 46 20.02 -9.32 0.92
N ILE A 47 20.13 -8.03 1.27
CA ILE A 47 19.72 -6.92 0.39
C ILE A 47 20.54 -6.91 -0.90
N LEU A 48 21.87 -7.01 -0.79
CA LEU A 48 22.79 -6.94 -1.93
C LEU A 48 22.64 -8.16 -2.85
N GLU A 49 22.52 -9.37 -2.30
CA GLU A 49 22.25 -10.59 -3.08
C GLU A 49 20.88 -10.53 -3.77
N SER A 50 19.88 -9.97 -3.10
CA SER A 50 18.56 -9.80 -3.69
C SER A 50 18.56 -8.82 -4.85
N TYR A 51 19.28 -7.71 -4.71
CA TYR A 51 19.45 -6.73 -5.78
C TYR A 51 20.17 -7.33 -7.00
N ALA A 52 21.22 -8.13 -6.76
CA ALA A 52 21.95 -8.85 -7.81
C ALA A 52 21.04 -9.82 -8.59
N LYS A 53 20.21 -10.59 -7.88
CA LYS A 53 19.23 -11.51 -8.48
C LYS A 53 18.23 -10.77 -9.37
N THR A 54 17.85 -9.55 -8.99
CA THR A 54 16.91 -8.71 -9.74
C THR A 54 17.53 -8.21 -11.04
N ILE A 55 18.78 -7.74 -10.99
CA ILE A 55 19.52 -7.34 -12.20
C ILE A 55 19.66 -8.53 -13.15
N TYR A 56 20.00 -9.71 -12.63
CA TYR A 56 20.09 -10.93 -13.44
C TYR A 56 18.73 -11.31 -14.04
N ALA A 57 17.64 -11.28 -13.28
CA ALA A 57 16.29 -11.58 -13.76
C ALA A 57 15.87 -10.66 -14.91
N ASN A 58 16.31 -9.40 -14.90
CA ASN A 58 15.98 -8.41 -15.93
C ASN A 58 16.98 -8.36 -17.10
N SER A 59 18.06 -9.15 -17.06
CA SER A 59 19.15 -9.09 -18.06
C SER A 59 18.76 -9.60 -19.45
N SER A 60 17.78 -10.50 -19.56
CA SER A 60 17.33 -11.06 -20.85
C SER A 60 15.84 -11.40 -20.85
N ALA A 61 15.24 -11.57 -22.03
CA ALA A 61 13.85 -12.00 -22.15
C ALA A 61 13.60 -13.39 -21.55
N SER A 62 14.51 -14.34 -21.79
CA SER A 62 14.46 -15.68 -21.20
C SER A 62 14.52 -15.64 -19.67
N ASN A 63 15.43 -14.82 -19.11
CA ASN A 63 15.57 -14.67 -17.66
C ASN A 63 14.31 -14.05 -17.02
N ARG A 64 13.64 -13.12 -17.71
CA ARG A 64 12.35 -12.56 -17.26
C ARG A 64 11.27 -13.62 -17.21
N VAL A 65 11.15 -14.47 -18.24
CA VAL A 65 10.19 -15.57 -18.29
C VAL A 65 10.49 -16.61 -17.20
N PHE A 66 11.74 -17.02 -17.05
CA PHE A 66 12.14 -17.96 -15.99
C PHE A 66 11.86 -17.39 -14.59
N SER A 67 12.20 -16.11 -14.36
CA SER A 67 11.91 -15.42 -13.10
C SER A 67 10.40 -15.33 -12.84
N PHE A 68 9.58 -15.10 -13.87
CA PHE A 68 8.13 -15.10 -13.76
C PHE A 68 7.63 -16.44 -13.22
N PHE A 69 8.02 -17.56 -13.84
CA PHE A 69 7.58 -18.89 -13.40
C PHE A 69 8.10 -19.21 -12.00
N LYS A 70 9.35 -18.85 -11.68
CA LYS A 70 9.92 -19.05 -10.35
C LYS A 70 9.16 -18.28 -9.26
N GLN A 71 8.73 -17.05 -9.55
CA GLN A 71 7.91 -16.26 -8.61
C GLN A 71 6.52 -16.87 -8.44
N MET A 72 5.88 -17.30 -9.54
CA MET A 72 4.58 -17.97 -9.51
C MET A 72 4.58 -19.26 -8.69
N CYS A 73 5.66 -20.04 -8.73
CA CYS A 73 5.77 -21.29 -7.97
C CYS A 73 6.29 -21.09 -6.53
N SER A 74 6.64 -19.86 -6.13
CA SER A 74 7.24 -19.61 -4.82
C SER A 74 6.19 -19.26 -3.77
N PHE A 75 5.90 -20.20 -2.87
CA PHE A 75 5.03 -19.96 -1.72
C PHE A 75 5.46 -18.76 -0.87
N ARG A 76 6.78 -18.51 -0.78
CA ARG A 76 7.32 -17.35 -0.06
C ARG A 76 6.91 -16.03 -0.72
N GLU A 77 6.99 -15.93 -2.05
CA GLU A 77 6.59 -14.70 -2.76
C GLU A 77 5.08 -14.48 -2.63
N TRP A 78 4.27 -15.52 -2.81
CA TRP A 78 2.82 -15.46 -2.58
C TRP A 78 2.47 -15.02 -1.16
N LYS A 79 3.13 -15.59 -0.14
CA LYS A 79 2.93 -15.17 1.24
C LYS A 79 3.28 -13.69 1.44
N MET A 80 4.38 -13.21 0.87
CA MET A 80 4.75 -11.79 0.97
C MET A 80 3.73 -10.86 0.29
N TRP A 81 3.21 -11.26 -0.87
CA TRP A 81 2.19 -10.49 -1.58
C TRP A 81 0.83 -10.49 -0.86
N MET A 82 0.41 -11.64 -0.30
CA MET A 82 -0.91 -11.81 0.32
C MET A 82 -0.98 -11.28 1.75
N VAL A 83 0.09 -11.40 2.54
CA VAL A 83 0.08 -10.97 3.96
C VAL A 83 0.32 -9.46 4.08
N GLY A 84 0.42 -8.71 2.96
CA GLY A 84 0.68 -7.28 3.03
C GLY A 84 1.97 -6.95 3.79
N GLY A 85 2.90 -7.91 3.88
CA GLY A 85 4.14 -7.90 4.67
C GLY A 85 5.18 -6.88 4.23
N GLY A 86 4.74 -5.82 3.56
CA GLY A 86 5.46 -4.58 3.39
C GLY A 86 5.46 -3.76 4.67
N THR A 87 6.01 -4.27 5.78
CA THR A 87 6.88 -3.42 6.60
C THR A 87 8.18 -3.19 5.84
N GLY A 88 8.07 -2.71 4.60
CA GLY A 88 9.12 -2.21 3.72
C GLY A 88 10.51 -2.85 3.81
N ASP A 89 10.64 -4.15 4.06
CA ASP A 89 11.95 -4.77 3.91
C ASP A 89 12.20 -4.93 2.41
N VAL A 90 12.83 -3.90 1.84
CA VAL A 90 13.42 -3.86 0.49
C VAL A 90 14.55 -4.91 0.34
N GLY A 91 14.64 -5.88 1.25
CA GLY A 91 15.59 -6.99 1.22
C GLY A 91 15.23 -8.09 0.21
N ASN A 92 14.13 -7.97 -0.53
CA ASN A 92 13.78 -8.96 -1.56
C ASN A 92 13.60 -8.43 -2.99
N GLY A 93 14.06 -7.20 -3.27
CA GLY A 93 14.56 -6.84 -4.61
C GLY A 93 13.58 -6.79 -5.77
N SER A 94 12.31 -7.19 -5.65
CA SER A 94 11.37 -7.00 -6.76
C SER A 94 10.12 -6.26 -6.27
N ASN A 95 10.05 -4.97 -6.60
CA ASN A 95 8.78 -4.37 -7.01
C ASN A 95 8.38 -5.05 -8.34
N SER A 96 8.16 -6.36 -8.32
CA SER A 96 7.67 -7.05 -9.49
C SER A 96 6.30 -6.44 -9.74
N ARG A 97 6.11 -5.85 -10.92
CA ARG A 97 4.78 -5.48 -11.41
C ARG A 97 3.91 -6.71 -11.64
N LEU A 98 4.43 -7.90 -11.31
CA LEU A 98 3.83 -9.19 -11.58
C LEU A 98 2.46 -9.34 -10.89
N PRO A 99 2.28 -9.09 -9.58
CA PRO A 99 0.97 -9.22 -8.95
C PRO A 99 -0.07 -8.27 -9.57
N PHE A 100 0.34 -7.03 -9.86
CA PHE A 100 -0.50 -6.06 -10.57
C PHE A 100 -0.90 -6.56 -11.96
N LEU A 101 0.07 -6.99 -12.76
CA LEU A 101 -0.17 -7.47 -14.12
C LEU A 101 -1.02 -8.74 -14.13
N LEU A 102 -0.78 -9.67 -13.20
CA LEU A 102 -1.61 -10.86 -13.03
C LEU A 102 -3.04 -10.46 -12.70
N ASN A 103 -3.24 -9.59 -11.70
CA ASN A 103 -4.57 -9.14 -11.30
C ASN A 103 -5.32 -8.47 -12.47
N VAL A 104 -4.70 -7.49 -13.13
CA VAL A 104 -5.30 -6.77 -14.28
C VAL A 104 -5.58 -7.72 -15.45
N SER A 105 -4.68 -8.67 -15.73
CA SER A 105 -4.86 -9.65 -16.80
C SER A 105 -5.99 -10.63 -16.46
N SER A 106 -6.03 -11.17 -15.25
CA SER A 106 -7.07 -12.09 -14.77
C SER A 106 -8.43 -11.44 -14.80
N MET A 107 -8.53 -10.19 -14.30
CA MET A 107 -9.73 -9.38 -14.45
C MET A 107 -10.07 -9.31 -15.94
N SER A 108 -9.23 -8.69 -16.78
CA SER A 108 -9.53 -8.44 -18.19
C SER A 108 -9.96 -9.70 -18.95
N LEU A 109 -9.30 -10.84 -18.71
CA LEU A 109 -9.62 -12.13 -19.32
C LEU A 109 -11.02 -12.60 -18.94
N ALA A 110 -11.36 -12.54 -17.66
CA ALA A 110 -12.67 -12.92 -17.13
C ALA A 110 -13.79 -12.03 -17.71
N GLY A 111 -13.54 -10.73 -17.82
CA GLY A 111 -14.50 -9.74 -18.32
C GLY A 111 -14.71 -9.74 -19.83
N THR A 112 -13.78 -10.30 -20.61
CA THR A 112 -13.82 -10.25 -22.09
C THR A 112 -14.10 -11.62 -22.70
N LEU A 113 -13.36 -12.66 -22.30
CA LEU A 113 -13.46 -13.97 -22.94
C LEU A 113 -14.81 -14.64 -22.68
N PHE A 114 -15.35 -14.51 -21.47
CA PHE A 114 -16.62 -15.15 -21.14
C PHE A 114 -17.80 -14.50 -21.88
N PRO A 115 -17.98 -13.16 -21.86
CA PRO A 115 -19.02 -12.54 -22.67
C PRO A 115 -18.85 -12.83 -24.16
N LEU A 116 -17.64 -12.73 -24.71
CA LEU A 116 -17.39 -13.04 -26.12
C LEU A 116 -17.80 -14.48 -26.47
N ARG A 117 -17.40 -15.47 -25.66
CA ARG A 117 -17.78 -16.87 -25.87
C ARG A 117 -19.30 -17.06 -25.76
N TYR A 118 -19.93 -16.40 -24.80
CA TYR A 118 -21.38 -16.45 -24.62
C TYR A 118 -22.12 -15.87 -25.83
N PHE A 119 -21.66 -14.75 -26.38
CA PHE A 119 -22.24 -14.11 -27.58
C PHE A 119 -22.01 -14.93 -28.84
N LEU A 120 -20.86 -15.61 -28.97
CA LEU A 120 -20.49 -16.40 -30.15
C LEU A 120 -21.12 -17.80 -30.19
N ALA A 121 -21.63 -18.33 -29.07
CA ALA A 121 -22.18 -19.70 -29.00
C ALA A 121 -23.60 -19.86 -29.61
N GLU A 122 -24.10 -18.86 -30.33
CA GLU A 122 -25.33 -18.87 -31.13
C GLU A 122 -26.60 -19.42 -30.44
N ASN A 123 -27.37 -18.50 -29.83
CA ASN A 123 -28.84 -18.46 -29.91
C ASN A 123 -29.34 -17.21 -29.17
N TYR A 124 -30.02 -16.29 -29.86
CA TYR A 124 -30.67 -15.11 -29.25
C TYR A 124 -31.61 -15.53 -28.10
N ALA A 125 -32.25 -16.69 -28.22
CA ALA A 125 -33.10 -17.27 -27.17
C ALA A 125 -32.38 -17.51 -25.83
N MET A 126 -31.10 -17.90 -25.84
CA MET A 126 -30.33 -18.05 -24.59
C MET A 126 -30.09 -16.71 -23.89
N MET A 127 -29.87 -15.64 -24.66
CA MET A 127 -29.68 -14.31 -24.09
C MET A 127 -30.95 -13.78 -23.44
N VAL A 128 -32.13 -14.08 -24.00
CA VAL A 128 -33.40 -13.58 -23.46
C VAL A 128 -33.70 -14.25 -22.11
N ASP A 129 -33.58 -15.58 -22.02
CA ASP A 129 -33.88 -16.36 -20.81
C ASP A 129 -32.97 -16.05 -19.62
N HIS A 130 -31.73 -15.59 -19.88
CA HIS A 130 -30.71 -15.35 -18.85
C HIS A 130 -30.12 -13.93 -18.90
N SER A 131 -30.80 -13.00 -19.57
CA SER A 131 -30.40 -11.59 -19.66
C SER A 131 -30.12 -10.96 -18.30
N GLY A 132 -30.86 -11.35 -17.25
CA GLY A 132 -30.69 -10.85 -15.89
C GLY A 132 -29.33 -11.13 -15.26
N ILE A 133 -28.84 -12.38 -15.31
CA ILE A 133 -27.54 -12.73 -14.68
C ILE A 133 -26.36 -12.18 -15.47
N LEU A 134 -26.47 -12.11 -16.79
CA LEU A 134 -25.46 -11.52 -17.67
C LEU A 134 -25.37 -10.02 -17.45
N MET A 135 -26.51 -9.34 -17.34
CA MET A 135 -26.56 -7.91 -17.05
C MET A 135 -26.07 -7.60 -15.64
N TYR A 136 -26.46 -8.41 -14.64
CA TYR A 136 -25.89 -8.33 -13.29
C TYR A 136 -24.36 -8.46 -13.33
N THR A 137 -23.84 -9.51 -13.97
CA THR A 137 -22.40 -9.76 -14.07
C THR A 137 -21.71 -8.59 -14.76
N PHE A 138 -22.23 -8.09 -15.87
CA PHE A 138 -21.69 -6.94 -16.58
C PHE A 138 -21.65 -5.67 -15.72
N VAL A 139 -22.74 -5.33 -15.04
CA VAL A 139 -22.83 -4.12 -14.19
C VAL A 139 -21.88 -4.21 -13.01
N VAL A 140 -21.89 -5.32 -12.28
CA VAL A 140 -20.98 -5.54 -11.13
C VAL A 140 -19.53 -5.46 -11.57
N TYR A 141 -19.22 -6.03 -12.73
CA TYR A 141 -17.89 -6.02 -13.31
C TYR A 141 -17.45 -4.62 -13.74
N CYS A 142 -18.34 -3.81 -14.32
CA CYS A 142 -18.06 -2.39 -14.61
C CYS A 142 -17.78 -1.60 -13.33
N ILE A 143 -18.59 -1.79 -12.29
CA ILE A 143 -18.39 -1.12 -10.99
C ILE A 143 -17.04 -1.54 -10.38
N MET A 144 -16.70 -2.83 -10.43
CA MET A 144 -15.40 -3.33 -9.98
C MET A 144 -14.23 -2.61 -10.66
N TRP A 145 -14.27 -2.46 -11.99
CA TRP A 145 -13.23 -1.73 -12.73
C TRP A 145 -13.14 -0.25 -12.38
N VAL A 146 -14.29 0.41 -12.19
CA VAL A 146 -14.33 1.80 -11.76
C VAL A 146 -13.71 1.96 -10.37
N LEU A 147 -14.05 1.07 -9.43
CA LEU A 147 -13.48 1.08 -8.08
C LEU A 147 -11.98 0.75 -8.09
N PHE A 148 -11.54 -0.21 -8.91
CA PHE A 148 -10.12 -0.50 -9.11
C PHE A 148 -9.37 0.72 -9.65
N TYR A 149 -9.91 1.38 -10.68
CA TYR A 149 -9.34 2.60 -11.25
C TYR A 149 -9.20 3.71 -10.21
N PHE A 150 -10.23 3.96 -9.41
CA PHE A 150 -10.15 4.96 -8.34
C PHE A 150 -9.17 4.55 -7.25
N THR A 151 -9.08 3.27 -6.90
CA THR A 151 -8.09 2.79 -5.92
C THR A 151 -6.65 3.01 -6.42
N TYR A 152 -6.42 2.75 -7.71
CA TYR A 152 -5.14 2.91 -8.37
C TYR A 152 -4.73 4.39 -8.52
N THR A 153 -5.65 5.26 -8.94
CA THR A 153 -5.34 6.64 -9.33
C THR A 153 -5.52 7.67 -8.21
N THR A 154 -6.38 7.40 -7.24
CA THR A 154 -6.62 8.34 -6.13
C THR A 154 -5.38 8.43 -5.25
N ASN A 155 -4.96 9.65 -4.93
CA ASN A 155 -3.90 9.88 -3.96
C ASN A 155 -4.35 9.34 -2.59
N PRO A 156 -3.65 8.35 -1.99
CA PRO A 156 -4.07 7.72 -0.73
C PRO A 156 -3.94 8.63 0.51
N GLY A 157 -3.40 9.84 0.37
CA GLY A 157 -3.02 10.72 1.48
C GLY A 157 -1.51 10.89 1.60
N ILE A 158 -0.82 10.94 0.46
CA ILE A 158 0.62 11.11 0.36
C ILE A 158 1.02 12.54 0.75
N LEU A 159 1.87 12.67 1.77
CA LEU A 159 2.49 13.94 2.16
C LEU A 159 3.66 14.22 1.22
N GLU A 160 3.43 15.10 0.24
CA GLU A 160 4.43 15.48 -0.76
C GLU A 160 5.24 16.68 -0.29
N VAL A 161 6.50 16.43 0.05
CA VAL A 161 7.48 17.43 0.46
C VAL A 161 8.09 18.01 -0.82
N GLU A 162 7.97 19.32 -1.01
CA GLU A 162 8.56 19.99 -2.18
C GLU A 162 10.06 20.24 -1.92
N ASP A 163 10.95 19.48 -2.58
CA ASP A 163 12.38 19.79 -2.58
C ASP A 163 12.63 21.13 -3.31
N GLU A 164 13.41 22.04 -2.73
CA GLU A 164 13.77 23.33 -3.34
C GLU A 164 14.35 23.16 -4.76
N ASN A 165 15.09 22.09 -5.02
CA ASN A 165 15.66 21.80 -6.34
C ASN A 165 14.62 21.34 -7.38
N GLN A 166 13.52 20.68 -6.96
CA GLN A 166 12.41 20.35 -7.86
C GLN A 166 11.53 21.56 -8.16
N SER A 167 11.44 22.52 -7.23
CA SER A 167 10.68 23.75 -7.44
C SER A 167 11.23 24.59 -8.61
N LYS A 168 12.57 24.69 -8.74
CA LYS A 168 13.25 25.41 -9.84
C LYS A 168 13.03 24.75 -11.20
N ASN A 169 13.11 23.43 -11.28
CA ASN A 169 12.85 22.69 -12.51
C ASN A 169 11.37 22.67 -12.91
N ARG A 170 10.44 22.73 -11.94
CA ARG A 170 9.00 22.83 -12.21
C ARG A 170 8.51 24.24 -12.50
N LEU A 171 9.21 25.29 -12.07
CA LEU A 171 8.91 26.67 -12.44
C LEU A 171 9.01 26.90 -13.96
N PHE A 172 9.98 26.27 -14.62
CA PHE A 172 10.12 26.31 -16.09
C PHE A 172 9.01 25.54 -16.84
N SER A 173 8.40 24.52 -16.24
CA SER A 173 7.28 23.78 -16.83
C SER A 173 5.89 24.29 -16.41
N ARG A 174 5.83 25.18 -15.42
CA ARG A 174 4.60 25.70 -14.78
C ARG A 174 3.84 26.75 -15.58
N GLN A 175 4.39 27.28 -16.67
CA GLN A 175 3.62 28.21 -17.53
C GLN A 175 2.47 27.52 -18.29
N ARG A 176 2.35 26.18 -18.25
CA ARG A 176 1.34 25.44 -19.04
C ARG A 176 0.30 24.64 -18.25
N SER A 177 0.38 24.52 -16.91
CA SER A 177 -0.56 23.67 -16.13
C SER A 177 -1.10 24.32 -14.84
N GLN A 178 -1.35 25.63 -14.85
CA GLN A 178 -1.97 26.32 -13.72
C GLN A 178 -3.49 26.07 -13.59
N HIS A 179 -4.01 25.01 -14.21
CA HIS A 179 -5.44 24.68 -14.18
C HIS A 179 -5.74 23.65 -13.07
N ARG A 180 -6.32 24.17 -11.99
CA ARG A 180 -7.23 23.49 -11.03
C ARG A 180 -6.63 22.36 -10.17
N LYS A 181 -5.81 22.72 -9.17
CA LYS A 181 -5.54 21.83 -8.01
C LYS A 181 -6.86 21.62 -7.22
N THR A 182 -7.18 20.38 -6.86
CA THR A 182 -8.37 20.04 -6.05
C THR A 182 -8.22 20.54 -4.61
N SER A 183 -9.35 20.68 -3.88
CA SER A 183 -9.36 21.13 -2.48
C SER A 183 -8.48 20.27 -1.57
N THR A 184 -8.55 18.95 -1.75
CA THR A 184 -7.74 17.96 -1.01
C THR A 184 -6.25 18.12 -1.25
N THR A 185 -5.82 18.41 -2.49
CA THR A 185 -4.40 18.63 -2.79
C THR A 185 -3.86 19.88 -2.11
N LYS A 186 -4.63 20.97 -2.05
CA LYS A 186 -4.22 22.20 -1.35
C LYS A 186 -4.09 21.97 0.16
N LEU A 187 -5.06 21.29 0.74
CA LEU A 187 -5.06 20.92 2.15
C LEU A 187 -3.86 20.06 2.52
N LEU A 188 -3.57 19.03 1.72
CA LEU A 188 -2.45 18.12 1.95
C LEU A 188 -1.10 18.81 1.79
N SER A 189 -0.97 19.76 0.84
CA SER A 189 0.24 20.57 0.71
C SER A 189 0.45 21.49 1.89
N GLN A 190 -0.61 22.14 2.40
CA GLN A 190 -0.50 23.00 3.58
C GLN A 190 -0.08 22.20 4.80
N LEU A 191 -0.75 21.07 5.06
CA LEU A 191 -0.39 20.17 6.14
C LEU A 191 1.06 19.70 6.03
N THR A 192 1.53 19.37 4.83
CA THR A 192 2.91 18.91 4.65
C THR A 192 3.93 20.01 4.99
N LEU A 193 3.66 21.26 4.60
CA LEU A 193 4.51 22.40 4.96
C LEU A 193 4.56 22.62 6.47
N ASP A 194 3.41 22.54 7.15
CA ASP A 194 3.34 22.72 8.60
C ASP A 194 4.13 21.62 9.34
N LEU A 195 3.99 20.37 8.90
CA LEU A 195 4.75 19.22 9.45
C LEU A 195 6.25 19.29 9.16
N GLN A 196 6.66 19.94 8.07
CA GLN A 196 8.07 20.17 7.75
C GLN A 196 8.67 21.25 8.66
N LYS A 197 7.96 22.36 8.86
CA LYS A 197 8.37 23.41 9.81
C LYS A 197 8.51 22.85 11.24
N GLN A 198 7.58 21.97 11.63
CA GLN A 198 7.65 21.24 12.89
C GLN A 198 8.89 20.36 12.99
N TYR A 199 9.24 19.66 11.91
CA TYR A 199 10.41 18.79 11.89
C TYR A 199 11.70 19.58 12.09
N GLU A 200 11.85 20.70 11.38
CA GLU A 200 13.02 21.58 11.52
C GLU A 200 13.18 22.07 12.97
N THR A 201 12.08 22.53 13.57
CA THR A 201 12.05 22.96 14.97
C THR A 201 12.41 21.82 15.93
N ALA A 202 11.84 20.62 15.73
CA ALA A 202 12.12 19.47 16.57
C ALA A 202 13.58 19.02 16.47
N VAL A 203 14.18 19.04 15.28
CA VAL A 203 15.59 18.69 15.07
C VAL A 203 16.52 19.74 15.69
N GLU A 204 16.18 21.03 15.58
CA GLU A 204 16.97 22.10 16.20
C GLU A 204 16.98 21.98 17.72
N ASN A 205 15.83 21.70 18.34
CA ASN A 205 15.71 21.54 19.79
C ASN A 205 16.47 20.29 20.28
N MET A 206 16.40 19.17 19.55
CA MET A 206 17.21 17.97 19.84
C MET A 206 18.72 18.25 19.85
N GLY A 207 19.19 19.25 19.08
CA GLY A 207 20.59 19.66 19.07
C GLY A 207 21.02 20.48 20.29
N LYS A 208 20.07 21.15 20.97
CA LYS A 208 20.31 22.02 22.14
C LYS A 208 20.26 21.23 23.46
N ASP A 209 19.41 20.20 23.54
CA ASP A 209 19.10 19.48 24.77
C ASP A 209 20.11 18.37 25.16
N ILE A 210 21.19 18.19 24.38
CA ILE A 210 22.28 17.23 24.72
C ILE A 210 23.02 17.65 26.02
N GLY A 211 22.79 18.87 26.54
CA GLY A 211 23.43 19.42 27.73
C GLY A 211 22.69 19.22 29.07
N GLU A 212 21.37 18.95 29.08
CA GLU A 212 20.58 18.92 30.31
C GLU A 212 19.68 17.67 30.32
N GLY A 213 19.91 16.76 31.28
CA GLY A 213 19.39 15.38 31.32
C GLY A 213 17.87 15.20 31.52
N GLY A 214 17.04 16.05 30.92
CA GLY A 214 15.58 15.89 30.86
C GLY A 214 15.16 14.93 29.74
N ALA A 215 14.23 14.02 30.03
CA ALA A 215 13.64 13.15 29.02
C ALA A 215 12.69 13.96 28.11
N VAL A 216 13.18 14.45 26.98
CA VAL A 216 12.35 15.13 25.98
C VAL A 216 11.51 14.10 25.23
N MET A 217 10.18 14.25 25.32
CA MET A 217 9.19 13.54 24.50
C MET A 217 9.36 13.95 23.03
N THR A 218 10.23 13.24 22.29
CA THR A 218 10.46 13.55 20.88
C THR A 218 9.27 13.11 20.02
N PRO A 219 8.69 14.01 19.20
CA PRO A 219 7.60 13.64 18.31
C PRO A 219 8.07 12.61 17.28
N PRO A 220 7.18 11.73 16.78
CA PRO A 220 7.58 10.68 15.86
C PRO A 220 8.04 11.27 14.52
N LEU A 221 9.35 11.32 14.28
CA LEU A 221 9.91 11.91 13.05
C LEU A 221 9.99 10.92 11.88
N CYS A 222 9.92 11.45 10.66
CA CYS A 222 10.37 10.76 9.44
C CYS A 222 11.55 11.51 8.83
N HIS A 223 12.77 11.03 9.08
CA HIS A 223 13.98 11.63 8.52
C HIS A 223 14.07 11.53 7.00
N SER A 224 13.44 10.51 6.38
CA SER A 224 13.43 10.37 4.92
C SER A 224 12.56 11.40 4.21
N CYS A 225 11.53 11.90 4.89
CA CYS A 225 10.63 12.92 4.35
C CYS A 225 10.85 14.28 4.99
N HIS A 226 11.68 14.40 6.04
CA HIS A 226 11.87 15.65 6.79
C HIS A 226 10.54 16.22 7.33
N ILE A 227 9.68 15.35 7.87
CA ILE A 227 8.41 15.76 8.49
C ILE A 227 8.22 15.10 9.85
N VAL A 228 7.48 15.75 10.74
CA VAL A 228 6.82 15.06 11.85
C VAL A 228 5.75 14.14 11.28
N LYS A 229 5.67 12.89 11.72
CA LYS A 229 4.66 11.93 11.26
C LYS A 229 3.35 12.22 11.98
N PRO A 230 2.26 12.56 11.26
CA PRO A 230 0.93 12.62 11.86
C PRO A 230 0.55 11.28 12.51
N LEU A 231 -0.37 11.33 13.46
CA LEU A 231 -0.94 10.12 14.06
C LEU A 231 -1.48 9.19 12.96
N ARG A 232 -1.29 7.88 13.13
CA ARG A 232 -1.69 6.83 12.17
C ARG A 232 -1.00 6.88 10.79
N SER A 233 -0.09 7.84 10.56
CA SER A 233 0.70 7.89 9.32
C SER A 233 1.91 6.95 9.36
N LYS A 234 2.38 6.53 8.18
CA LYS A 234 3.61 5.73 8.06
C LYS A 234 4.36 6.08 6.79
N HIS A 235 5.69 6.03 6.86
CA HIS A 235 6.53 6.08 5.69
C HIS A 235 6.44 4.75 4.93
N CYS A 236 5.86 4.77 3.74
CA CYS A 236 5.88 3.62 2.86
C CYS A 236 7.23 3.57 2.15
N ARG A 237 8.09 2.60 2.49
CA ARG A 237 9.41 2.45 1.86
C ARG A 237 9.33 2.14 0.35
N VAL A 238 8.20 1.59 -0.13
CA VAL A 238 7.97 1.34 -1.57
C VAL A 238 7.72 2.65 -2.32
N MET A 239 6.80 3.49 -1.82
CA MET A 239 6.48 4.79 -2.43
C MET A 239 7.48 5.89 -2.06
N ARG A 240 8.28 5.66 -1.01
CA ARG A 240 9.23 6.60 -0.39
C ARG A 240 8.60 7.89 0.09
N LYS A 241 7.35 7.80 0.52
CA LYS A 241 6.58 8.93 1.01
C LYS A 241 5.81 8.53 2.26
N CYS A 242 5.56 9.50 3.12
CA CYS A 242 4.63 9.31 4.23
C CYS A 242 3.19 9.35 3.71
N VAL A 243 2.37 8.43 4.20
CA VAL A 243 0.96 8.29 3.83
C VAL A 243 0.10 8.41 5.09
N LEU A 244 -0.91 9.28 5.06
CA LEU A 244 -1.91 9.44 6.11
C LEU A 244 -2.76 8.19 6.26
N MET A 245 -3.06 7.81 7.52
CA MET A 245 -3.79 6.57 7.86
C MET A 245 -3.34 5.38 7.01
N PHE A 246 -2.03 5.14 7.00
CA PHE A 246 -1.44 4.12 6.17
C PHE A 246 -2.00 2.74 6.55
N ASP A 247 -2.60 2.06 5.57
CA ASP A 247 -3.09 0.70 5.74
C ASP A 247 -2.02 -0.30 5.30
N HIS A 248 -1.68 -0.29 4.01
CA HIS A 248 -0.63 -1.11 3.44
C HIS A 248 -0.23 -0.60 2.04
N PHE A 249 0.85 -1.14 1.49
CA PHE A 249 1.11 -1.07 0.04
C PHE A 249 0.53 -2.31 -0.63
N CYS A 250 -0.40 -2.14 -1.57
CA CYS A 250 -1.01 -3.26 -2.28
C CYS A 250 -0.28 -3.53 -3.60
N PRO A 251 0.44 -4.66 -3.75
CA PRO A 251 1.12 -4.97 -5.00
C PRO A 251 0.15 -5.33 -6.14
N PHE A 252 -1.08 -5.77 -5.82
CA PHE A 252 -2.11 -6.11 -6.82
C PHE A 252 -2.80 -4.87 -7.41
N VAL A 253 -2.83 -3.76 -6.66
CA VAL A 253 -3.29 -2.46 -7.15
C VAL A 253 -2.12 -1.62 -7.67
N GLY A 254 -0.91 -1.82 -7.14
CA GLY A 254 0.25 -1.01 -7.51
C GLY A 254 0.26 0.39 -6.87
N ASN A 255 -0.49 0.57 -5.78
CA ASN A 255 -0.57 1.83 -5.02
C ASN A 255 -0.63 1.54 -3.51
N CYS A 256 -0.34 2.55 -2.68
CA CYS A 256 -0.67 2.48 -1.25
C CYS A 256 -2.18 2.58 -1.05
N VAL A 257 -2.67 1.88 -0.04
CA VAL A 257 -4.01 2.05 0.52
C VAL A 257 -3.86 2.89 1.78
N GLY A 258 -4.55 4.03 1.81
CA GLY A 258 -4.48 5.01 2.89
C GLY A 258 -5.82 5.72 3.08
N LEU A 259 -5.81 6.89 3.73
CA LEU A 259 -7.02 7.64 4.08
C LEU A 259 -8.03 7.79 2.93
N PHE A 260 -7.63 8.38 1.80
CA PHE A 260 -8.59 8.83 0.78
C PHE A 260 -8.98 7.78 -0.27
N ASN A 261 -8.25 6.68 -0.38
CA ASN A 261 -8.56 5.62 -1.35
C ASN A 261 -9.02 4.31 -0.72
N TYR A 262 -9.02 4.20 0.62
CA TYR A 262 -9.54 3.03 1.32
C TYR A 262 -10.99 2.68 0.98
N PRO A 263 -11.95 3.63 0.84
CA PRO A 263 -13.32 3.27 0.47
C PRO A 263 -13.41 2.61 -0.90
N TYR A 264 -12.63 3.11 -1.87
CA TYR A 264 -12.55 2.51 -3.21
C TYR A 264 -11.91 1.13 -3.15
N PHE A 265 -10.85 0.95 -2.35
CA PHE A 265 -10.20 -0.34 -2.16
C PHE A 265 -11.16 -1.38 -1.59
N TYR A 266 -11.87 -1.04 -0.49
CA TYR A 266 -12.82 -1.94 0.14
C TYR A 266 -13.97 -2.28 -0.82
N GLY A 267 -14.54 -1.29 -1.49
CA GLY A 267 -15.55 -1.49 -2.52
C GLY A 267 -15.03 -2.39 -3.64
N TYR A 268 -13.81 -2.15 -4.14
CA TYR A 268 -13.17 -2.99 -5.16
C TYR A 268 -13.13 -4.46 -4.69
N CYS A 269 -12.67 -4.75 -3.48
CA CYS A 269 -12.64 -6.11 -2.95
C CYS A 269 -14.03 -6.76 -2.90
N VAL A 270 -15.06 -6.03 -2.46
CA VAL A 270 -16.44 -6.53 -2.41
C VAL A 270 -16.96 -6.83 -3.81
N PHE A 271 -16.84 -5.87 -4.74
CA PHE A 271 -17.32 -6.03 -6.11
C PHE A 271 -16.51 -7.06 -6.91
N PHE A 272 -15.25 -7.29 -6.57
CA PHE A 272 -14.44 -8.36 -7.12
C PHE A 272 -15.04 -9.74 -6.77
N VAL A 273 -15.36 -9.98 -5.49
CA VAL A 273 -16.01 -11.23 -5.07
C VAL A 273 -17.38 -11.40 -5.75
N LEU A 274 -18.18 -10.33 -5.81
CA LEU A 274 -19.49 -10.36 -6.47
C LEU A 274 -19.39 -10.63 -7.98
N ALA A 275 -18.37 -10.07 -8.64
CA ALA A 275 -18.09 -10.31 -10.05
C ALA A 275 -17.71 -11.78 -10.30
N ASP A 276 -16.82 -12.34 -9.48
CA ASP A 276 -16.43 -13.75 -9.59
C ASP A 276 -17.60 -14.70 -9.35
N ILE A 277 -18.47 -14.41 -8.37
CA ILE A 277 -19.70 -15.19 -8.15
C ILE A 277 -20.64 -15.09 -9.35
N GLY A 278 -20.85 -13.88 -9.88
CA GLY A 278 -21.68 -13.66 -11.07
C GLY A 278 -21.17 -14.42 -12.29
N LEU A 279 -19.86 -14.41 -12.50
CA LEU A 279 -19.19 -15.16 -13.56
C LEU A 279 -19.34 -16.68 -13.37
N MET A 280 -19.11 -17.18 -12.16
CA MET A 280 -19.27 -18.60 -11.81
C MET A 280 -20.69 -19.09 -12.10
N MET A 281 -21.70 -18.30 -11.70
CA MET A 281 -23.11 -18.60 -11.98
C MET A 281 -23.40 -18.57 -13.48
N SER A 282 -22.85 -17.61 -14.21
CA SER A 282 -23.02 -17.49 -15.65
C SER A 282 -22.39 -18.67 -16.40
N CYS A 283 -21.17 -19.09 -16.02
CA CYS A 283 -20.51 -20.28 -16.56
C CYS A 283 -21.30 -21.56 -16.29
N TRP A 284 -21.82 -21.72 -15.08
CA TRP A 284 -22.64 -22.88 -14.70
C TRP A 284 -23.92 -22.97 -15.55
N LEU A 285 -24.62 -21.85 -15.73
CA LEU A 285 -25.82 -21.78 -16.58
C LEU A 285 -25.49 -22.07 -18.05
N PHE A 286 -24.36 -21.53 -18.54
CA PHE A 286 -23.89 -21.80 -19.90
C PHE A 286 -23.66 -23.30 -20.12
N MET A 287 -22.91 -23.97 -19.23
CA MET A 287 -22.66 -25.42 -19.33
C MET A 287 -23.94 -26.25 -19.21
N LYS A 288 -24.93 -25.80 -18.43
CA LYS A 288 -26.24 -26.48 -18.32
C LYS A 288 -27.03 -26.44 -19.64
N LYS A 289 -26.87 -25.37 -20.44
CA LYS A 289 -27.64 -25.15 -21.67
C LYS A 289 -26.94 -25.68 -22.92
N VAL A 290 -25.65 -25.35 -23.08
CA VAL A 290 -24.85 -25.72 -24.27
C VAL A 290 -24.27 -27.13 -24.15
N GLY A 291 -24.22 -27.67 -22.92
CA GLY A 291 -23.56 -28.92 -22.61
C GLY A 291 -22.16 -28.69 -22.05
N PHE A 292 -21.51 -29.80 -21.73
CA PHE A 292 -20.21 -29.77 -21.08
C PHE A 292 -19.13 -29.20 -22.01
N ASP A 293 -18.37 -28.22 -21.50
CA ASP A 293 -17.30 -27.56 -22.25
C ASP A 293 -16.04 -27.42 -21.38
N TRP A 294 -14.98 -28.12 -21.78
CA TRP A 294 -13.70 -28.15 -21.05
C TRP A 294 -13.10 -26.75 -20.86
N PHE A 295 -13.20 -25.88 -21.85
CA PHE A 295 -12.67 -24.53 -21.75
C PHE A 295 -13.40 -23.72 -20.69
N THR A 296 -14.74 -23.72 -20.72
CA THR A 296 -15.57 -23.03 -19.72
C THR A 296 -15.29 -23.59 -18.32
N LEU A 297 -15.12 -24.91 -18.17
CA LEU A 297 -14.75 -25.51 -16.89
C LEU A 297 -13.40 -25.01 -16.37
N ILE A 298 -12.37 -24.98 -17.22
CA ILE A 298 -11.03 -24.50 -16.84
C ILE A 298 -11.07 -23.04 -16.40
N VAL A 299 -11.75 -22.17 -17.16
CA VAL A 299 -11.93 -20.75 -16.81
C VAL A 299 -12.68 -20.60 -15.49
N THR A 300 -13.74 -21.39 -15.29
CA THR A 300 -14.55 -21.39 -14.08
C THR A 300 -13.74 -21.78 -12.86
N ILE A 301 -12.94 -22.87 -12.94
CA ILE A 301 -12.05 -23.29 -11.86
C ILE A 301 -11.01 -22.21 -11.59
N TYR A 302 -10.38 -21.66 -12.63
CA TYR A 302 -9.38 -20.60 -12.49
C TYR A 302 -9.93 -19.37 -11.76
N CYS A 303 -11.10 -18.87 -12.16
CA CYS A 303 -11.74 -17.72 -11.49
C CYS A 303 -12.19 -18.10 -10.07
N GLY A 304 -12.72 -19.32 -9.87
CA GLY A 304 -13.13 -19.82 -8.56
C GLY A 304 -12.01 -19.86 -7.53
N LEU A 305 -10.75 -20.07 -7.95
CA LEU A 305 -9.59 -20.03 -7.06
C LEU A 305 -9.36 -18.64 -6.44
N TYR A 306 -9.82 -17.55 -7.08
CA TYR A 306 -9.68 -16.19 -6.56
C TYR A 306 -10.75 -15.83 -5.52
N ILE A 307 -11.90 -16.52 -5.49
CA ILE A 307 -13.00 -16.25 -4.55
C ILE A 307 -12.54 -16.45 -3.10
N ILE A 308 -11.75 -17.49 -2.83
CA ILE A 308 -11.29 -17.80 -1.47
C ILE A 308 -10.43 -16.66 -0.90
N PRO A 309 -9.28 -16.29 -1.51
CA PRO A 309 -8.43 -15.23 -0.98
C PRO A 309 -9.13 -13.86 -0.99
N SER A 310 -9.92 -13.54 -2.03
CA SER A 310 -10.67 -12.27 -2.07
C SER A 310 -11.76 -12.21 -0.98
N GLY A 311 -12.46 -13.31 -0.73
CA GLY A 311 -13.43 -13.44 0.37
C GLY A 311 -12.79 -13.22 1.75
N PHE A 312 -11.62 -13.82 1.99
CA PHE A 312 -10.85 -13.57 3.22
C PHE A 312 -10.47 -12.09 3.37
N MET A 313 -10.06 -11.43 2.29
CA MET A 313 -9.74 -10.00 2.30
C MET A 313 -10.97 -9.16 2.68
N VAL A 314 -12.14 -9.44 2.10
CA VAL A 314 -13.38 -8.73 2.44
C VAL A 314 -13.73 -8.93 3.91
N ILE A 315 -13.64 -10.16 4.43
CA ILE A 315 -13.93 -10.46 5.84
C ILE A 315 -12.94 -9.72 6.75
N TYR A 316 -11.65 -9.79 6.45
CA TYR A 316 -10.60 -9.14 7.23
C TYR A 316 -10.77 -7.62 7.28
N HIS A 317 -10.94 -6.97 6.12
CA HIS A 317 -11.15 -5.52 6.07
C HIS A 317 -12.47 -5.12 6.71
N THR A 318 -13.51 -5.97 6.67
CA THR A 318 -14.75 -5.72 7.41
C THR A 318 -14.50 -5.71 8.93
N GLN A 319 -13.65 -6.59 9.46
CA GLN A 319 -13.26 -6.58 10.89
C GLN A 319 -12.45 -5.33 11.26
N LEU A 320 -11.56 -4.89 10.37
CA LEU A 320 -10.80 -3.65 10.53
C LEU A 320 -11.71 -2.42 10.56
N ILE A 321 -12.68 -2.32 9.64
CA ILE A 321 -13.69 -1.25 9.64
C ILE A 321 -14.48 -1.27 10.95
N ARG A 322 -14.93 -2.43 11.41
CA ARG A 322 -15.71 -2.56 12.65
C ARG A 322 -14.99 -2.02 13.88
N THR A 323 -13.66 -2.07 13.90
CA THR A 323 -12.81 -1.64 15.01
C THR A 323 -12.05 -0.34 14.71
N ASN A 324 -12.32 0.31 13.57
CA ASN A 324 -11.59 1.51 13.11
C ASN A 324 -10.06 1.37 13.18
N MET A 325 -9.53 0.20 12.80
CA MET A 325 -8.10 -0.05 12.72
C MET A 325 -7.65 -0.16 11.26
N THR A 326 -6.40 0.22 10.99
CA THR A 326 -5.75 -0.13 9.72
C THR A 326 -5.06 -1.50 9.81
N THR A 327 -4.75 -2.12 8.67
CA THR A 327 -3.96 -3.37 8.63
C THR A 327 -2.63 -3.19 9.37
N ASN A 328 -1.92 -2.10 9.07
CA ASN A 328 -0.66 -1.75 9.73
C ASN A 328 -0.80 -1.57 11.25
N GLU A 329 -1.91 -0.99 11.72
CA GLU A 329 -2.20 -0.83 13.14
C GLU A 329 -2.46 -2.17 13.82
N MET A 330 -3.29 -3.02 13.22
CA MET A 330 -3.60 -4.35 13.73
C MET A 330 -2.34 -5.21 13.89
N GLU A 331 -1.51 -5.27 12.84
CA GLU A 331 -0.28 -6.07 12.84
C GLU A 331 0.77 -5.54 13.83
N ASN A 332 0.81 -4.22 14.02
CA ASN A 332 1.84 -3.57 14.81
C ASN A 332 1.29 -2.96 16.11
N ARG A 333 0.13 -3.41 16.57
CA ARG A 333 -0.56 -2.90 17.76
C ARG A 333 0.28 -2.93 19.03
N GLY A 334 1.26 -3.83 19.09
CA GLY A 334 2.20 -3.92 20.21
C GLY A 334 3.29 -2.84 20.21
N ARG A 335 3.53 -2.19 19.07
CA ARG A 335 4.58 -1.19 18.87
C ARG A 335 4.10 0.25 19.08
N TYR A 336 2.78 0.49 19.00
CA TYR A 336 2.23 1.83 19.10
C TYR A 336 1.79 2.14 20.53
N ALA A 337 2.32 3.23 21.09
CA ALA A 337 2.00 3.68 22.44
C ALA A 337 0.52 4.05 22.61
N HIS A 338 -0.13 4.61 21.59
CA HIS A 338 -1.54 4.99 21.63
C HIS A 338 -2.52 3.80 21.72
N PHE A 339 -2.04 2.55 21.58
CA PHE A 339 -2.85 1.34 21.84
C PHE A 339 -2.62 0.75 23.23
N ARG A 340 -2.13 1.56 24.16
CA ARG A 340 -1.87 1.18 25.55
C ARG A 340 -2.59 2.16 26.46
N ASP A 341 -3.32 1.62 27.44
CA ASP A 341 -3.84 2.42 28.55
C ASP A 341 -2.74 2.70 29.58
N ASN A 342 -3.08 3.45 30.63
CA ASN A 342 -2.18 3.80 31.74
C ASN A 342 -1.62 2.57 32.49
N TYR A 343 -2.22 1.39 32.29
CA TYR A 343 -1.80 0.12 32.89
C TYR A 343 -1.05 -0.78 31.90
N GLY A 344 -0.74 -0.28 30.69
CA GLY A 344 -0.08 -1.03 29.64
C GLY A 344 -0.96 -2.10 28.97
N LYS A 345 -2.27 -2.11 29.22
CA LYS A 345 -3.22 -3.02 28.59
C LYS A 345 -3.66 -2.47 27.22
N PHE A 346 -3.99 -3.37 26.30
CA PHE A 346 -4.50 -2.99 24.99
C PHE A 346 -5.82 -2.24 25.10
N TYR A 347 -5.87 -1.05 24.51
CA TYR A 347 -7.04 -0.19 24.39
C TYR A 347 -7.04 0.42 23.00
N ASN A 348 -8.20 0.50 22.34
CA ASN A 348 -8.33 1.10 21.01
C ASN A 348 -9.03 2.47 21.12
N PRO A 349 -8.29 3.59 21.02
CA PRO A 349 -8.86 4.93 21.16
C PRO A 349 -9.69 5.37 19.94
N PHE A 350 -9.63 4.63 18.83
CA PHE A 350 -10.32 4.97 17.59
C PHE A 350 -11.66 4.23 17.43
N ASP A 351 -11.97 3.26 18.29
CA ASP A 351 -13.25 2.56 18.25
C ASP A 351 -14.35 3.42 18.90
N ARG A 352 -15.24 3.97 18.05
CA ARG A 352 -16.38 4.82 18.45
C ARG A 352 -17.72 4.11 18.26
N GLY A 353 -17.70 2.78 18.22
CA GLY A 353 -18.85 1.95 17.94
C GLY A 353 -19.02 1.65 16.45
N CYS A 354 -19.60 0.48 16.17
CA CYS A 354 -19.58 -0.11 14.83
C CYS A 354 -20.06 0.86 13.74
N PHE A 355 -21.26 1.45 13.88
CA PHE A 355 -21.82 2.34 12.87
C PHE A 355 -20.95 3.58 12.60
N THR A 356 -20.45 4.22 13.66
CA THR A 356 -19.54 5.38 13.56
C THR A 356 -18.26 5.00 12.84
N ASN A 357 -17.67 3.86 13.18
CA ASN A 357 -16.45 3.38 12.56
C ASN A 357 -16.64 3.12 11.05
N TRP A 358 -17.79 2.58 10.65
CA TRP A 358 -18.14 2.42 9.24
C TRP A 358 -18.20 3.76 8.50
N ILE A 359 -18.85 4.76 9.08
CA ILE A 359 -18.93 6.10 8.47
C ILE A 359 -17.54 6.71 8.34
N GLU A 360 -16.75 6.73 9.42
CA GLU A 360 -15.42 7.34 9.41
C GLU A 360 -14.48 6.67 8.40
N ARG A 361 -14.60 5.35 8.21
CA ARG A 361 -13.73 4.61 7.28
C ARG A 361 -14.17 4.70 5.82
N LEU A 362 -15.48 4.80 5.56
CA LEU A 362 -16.02 4.89 4.19
C LEU A 362 -16.18 6.33 3.68
N PHE A 363 -16.27 7.30 4.58
CA PHE A 363 -16.34 8.73 4.28
C PHE A 363 -15.20 9.47 4.99
N PRO A 364 -13.95 9.25 4.55
CA PRO A 364 -12.78 9.77 5.24
C PRO A 364 -12.73 11.29 5.19
N SER A 365 -12.55 11.90 6.37
CA SER A 365 -12.22 13.31 6.56
C SER A 365 -10.84 13.43 7.21
N MET A 366 -10.28 14.64 7.29
CA MET A 366 -9.02 14.85 8.03
C MET A 366 -9.14 14.50 9.52
N SER A 367 -10.33 14.66 10.11
CA SER A 367 -10.58 14.30 11.50
C SER A 367 -10.49 12.78 11.77
N ALA A 368 -10.38 11.94 10.74
CA ALA A 368 -10.30 10.47 10.89
C ALA A 368 -8.95 9.99 11.46
N TYR A 369 -7.90 10.82 11.43
CA TYR A 369 -6.62 10.52 12.09
C TYR A 369 -6.39 11.31 13.38
N GLU A 370 -7.32 12.20 13.77
CA GLU A 370 -7.29 12.92 15.04
C GLU A 370 -7.81 12.02 16.18
N MET A 371 -7.17 12.09 17.35
CA MET A 371 -7.60 11.31 18.52
C MET A 371 -8.90 11.92 19.08
N SER A 372 -9.86 11.09 19.50
CA SER A 372 -11.12 11.60 20.08
C SER A 372 -10.84 12.35 21.39
N ARG A 373 -11.21 13.64 21.44
CA ARG A 373 -11.10 14.50 22.64
C ARG A 373 -11.98 14.06 23.82
N ASN A 374 -12.96 13.19 23.61
CA ASN A 374 -13.94 12.81 24.61
C ASN A 374 -13.68 11.40 25.15
N ASN A 375 -12.89 11.32 26.23
CA ASN A 375 -13.05 10.43 27.39
C ASN A 375 -11.69 10.05 28.03
N ARG A 376 -10.99 11.02 28.62
CA ARG A 376 -10.41 10.96 29.98
C ARG A 376 -9.49 12.16 30.19
N THR A 377 -9.48 12.62 31.44
CA THR A 377 -8.54 13.58 32.03
C THR A 377 -7.10 13.27 31.65
N ASP A 378 -6.52 14.09 30.78
CA ASP A 378 -5.12 14.07 30.35
C ASP A 378 -4.18 14.53 31.48
N GLU A 379 -3.94 13.66 32.46
CA GLU A 379 -2.83 13.83 33.42
C GLU A 379 -1.78 12.69 33.32
N GLY A 380 -1.78 11.87 32.26
CA GLY A 380 -0.92 10.68 32.26
C GLY A 380 -0.37 10.13 30.94
N LEU A 381 -0.81 10.59 29.77
CA LEU A 381 -0.15 10.25 28.50
C LEU A 381 0.34 11.53 27.87
N GLY A 382 1.63 11.84 28.07
CA GLY A 382 2.33 12.92 27.40
C GLY A 382 2.49 12.65 25.89
N LEU A 383 1.40 12.63 25.15
CA LEU A 383 1.38 12.74 23.70
C LEU A 383 0.66 14.05 23.39
N LEU A 384 1.46 15.02 22.94
CA LEU A 384 1.12 16.41 22.64
C LEU A 384 -0.37 16.58 22.30
N THR A 385 -1.09 17.18 23.24
CA THR A 385 -2.46 17.64 23.03
C THR A 385 -2.40 18.95 22.22
N ASP A 386 -3.38 19.19 21.34
CA ASP A 386 -3.45 20.42 20.53
C ASP A 386 -3.48 21.71 21.39
N ASN A 387 -3.80 21.62 22.69
CA ASN A 387 -3.80 22.77 23.60
C ASN A 387 -2.41 23.19 24.10
N GLU A 388 -1.40 22.32 24.00
CA GLU A 388 0.01 22.71 24.25
C GLU A 388 0.68 23.24 22.96
N TYR A 389 0.06 22.98 21.80
CA TYR A 389 0.53 23.42 20.50
C TYR A 389 0.21 24.90 20.22
N ASP A 390 -0.97 25.38 20.65
CA ASP A 390 -1.37 26.80 20.51
C ASP A 390 -0.69 27.75 21.50
N ASN A 391 -0.11 27.24 22.60
CA ASN A 391 0.62 28.05 23.59
C ASN A 391 2.14 28.16 23.30
N MET A 392 2.61 27.59 22.18
CA MET A 392 3.99 27.71 21.69
C MET A 392 4.13 28.58 20.42
N VAL A 393 3.06 29.28 20.02
CA VAL A 393 3.08 30.43 19.10
C VAL A 393 3.07 31.71 19.93
#